data_AF-A0A8E1VUU7-F1
#
_entry.id   AF-A0A8E1VUU7-F1
#
_cell.length_a   1.000
_cell.length_b   1.000
_cell.length_c   1.000
_cell.angle_alpha   90.00
_cell.angle_beta   90.00
_cell.angle_gamma   90.00
#
_symmetry.space_group_name_H-M   'P 1'
#
loop_
_entity.id
_entity.type
_entity.pdbx_description
1 polymer ?
#
loop_
_entity_poly.entity_id
_entity_poly.type
_entity_poly.pdbx_seq_one_letter_code
_entity_poly.pdbx_strand_id
1 'polypeptide(L)'
;MTEAPQITVKTLGTPTGGLFDNPWPPGFPAAGQRVAIFAYEVTRVDGADEGDIRTYHVGPVETAAQGPIGSSRDEPQGITVAWRGCGTGTVTSVSAPLGRERTCEVSPDEAGLL
;
A
#
# COMPACT_ATOMS: atom_id res chain seq x y z
N MET A 1 8.27 -18.51 19.24
CA MET A 1 7.32 -17.43 18.93
C MET A 1 7.75 -16.90 17.58
N THR A 2 7.01 -17.24 16.53
CA THR A 2 7.28 -16.69 15.19
C THR A 2 6.80 -15.25 15.23
N GLU A 3 7.70 -14.28 15.09
CA GLU A 3 7.30 -12.88 14.94
C GLU A 3 6.32 -12.79 13.75
N ALA A 4 5.11 -12.27 14.00
CA ALA A 4 4.18 -11.99 12.94
C ALA A 4 4.86 -11.00 12.00
N PRO A 5 4.95 -11.29 10.71
CA PRO A 5 5.78 -10.48 9.87
C PRO A 5 5.19 -9.07 9.74
N GLN A 6 6.06 -8.06 9.77
CA GLN A 6 5.67 -6.64 9.71
C GLN A 6 6.14 -6.03 8.39
N ILE A 7 5.30 -5.16 7.84
CA ILE A 7 5.62 -4.37 6.65
C ILE A 7 5.47 -2.88 6.95
N THR A 8 6.43 -2.10 6.45
CA THR A 8 6.30 -0.66 6.39
C THR A 8 5.43 -0.29 5.18
N VAL A 9 4.38 0.49 5.43
CA VAL A 9 3.40 0.91 4.43
C VAL A 9 3.21 2.41 4.44
N LYS A 10 2.89 2.97 3.29
CA LYS A 10 2.53 4.38 3.12
C LYS A 10 1.07 4.60 3.42
N THR A 11 0.74 5.76 3.99
CA THR A 11 -0.65 6.15 4.29
C THR A 11 -1.32 6.91 3.15
N LEU A 12 -0.52 7.49 2.25
CA LEU A 12 -0.97 8.07 0.99
C LEU A 12 -0.94 7.02 -0.10
N GLY A 13 -1.83 7.12 -1.07
CA GLY A 13 -1.92 6.24 -2.22
C GLY A 13 -3.12 5.31 -2.16
N THR A 14 -4.01 5.41 -3.14
CA THR A 14 -5.11 4.47 -3.31
C THR A 14 -5.25 4.00 -4.76
N PRO A 15 -5.78 2.80 -4.99
CA PRO A 15 -6.09 2.35 -6.35
C PRO A 15 -7.05 3.29 -7.11
N THR A 16 -7.98 3.93 -6.38
CA THR A 16 -9.01 4.80 -6.97
C THR A 16 -8.51 6.22 -7.22
N GLY A 17 -7.72 6.78 -6.28
CA GLY A 17 -7.25 8.18 -6.32
C GLY A 17 -5.80 8.37 -6.77
N GLY A 18 -5.02 7.29 -6.92
CA GLY A 18 -3.61 7.33 -7.29
C GLY A 18 -2.67 7.52 -6.10
N LEU A 19 -1.36 7.62 -6.36
CA LEU A 19 -0.28 7.60 -5.36
C LEU A 19 -0.31 8.72 -4.31
N PHE A 20 -0.91 9.86 -4.64
CA PHE A 20 -0.91 11.06 -3.78
C PHE A 20 -2.26 11.29 -3.09
N ASP A 21 -3.24 10.42 -3.34
CA ASP A 21 -4.54 10.48 -2.69
C ASP A 21 -4.41 10.13 -1.20
N ASN A 22 -5.07 10.90 -0.35
CA ASN A 22 -5.16 10.60 1.08
C ASN A 22 -6.58 10.10 1.39
N PRO A 23 -6.77 8.79 1.63
CA PRO A 23 -8.10 8.25 1.92
C PRO A 23 -8.51 8.45 3.39
N TRP A 24 -7.64 9.02 4.21
CA TRP A 24 -7.82 9.04 5.65
C TRP A 24 -8.38 10.37 6.16
N PRO A 25 -9.32 10.32 7.10
CA PRO A 25 -9.62 11.49 7.92
C PRO A 25 -8.42 11.86 8.81
N PRO A 26 -8.37 13.11 9.32
CA PRO A 26 -7.31 13.55 10.21
C PRO A 26 -7.09 12.59 11.40
N GLY A 27 -5.83 12.23 11.65
CA GLY A 27 -5.45 11.31 12.73
C GLY A 27 -5.40 9.83 12.34
N PHE A 28 -5.92 9.44 11.18
CA PHE A 28 -5.96 8.05 10.73
C PHE A 28 -4.88 7.74 9.68
N PRO A 29 -4.42 6.48 9.56
CA PRO A 29 -4.76 5.35 10.42
C PRO A 29 -4.02 5.40 11.76
N ALA A 30 -4.62 4.85 12.81
CA ALA A 30 -4.05 4.79 14.16
C ALA A 30 -3.53 3.38 14.50
N ALA A 31 -2.62 3.29 15.47
CA ALA A 31 -2.17 1.99 15.98
C ALA A 31 -3.35 1.17 16.55
N GLY A 32 -3.35 -0.14 16.29
CA GLY A 32 -4.43 -1.07 16.61
C GLY A 32 -5.58 -1.10 15.60
N GLN A 33 -5.57 -0.22 14.60
CA GLN A 33 -6.63 -0.16 13.60
C GLN A 33 -6.43 -1.22 12.52
N ARG A 34 -7.54 -1.84 12.08
CA ARG A 34 -7.56 -2.65 10.86
C ARG A 34 -7.57 -1.78 9.62
N VAL A 35 -6.78 -2.17 8.63
CA VAL A 35 -6.60 -1.43 7.38
C VAL A 35 -6.61 -2.39 6.20
N ALA A 36 -7.01 -1.89 5.04
CA ALA A 36 -6.80 -2.57 3.77
C ALA A 36 -5.36 -2.33 3.31
N ILE A 37 -4.72 -3.36 2.75
CA ILE A 37 -3.35 -3.29 2.23
C ILE A 37 -3.39 -3.39 0.71
N PHE A 38 -2.65 -2.49 0.06
CA PHE A 38 -2.49 -2.45 -1.39
C PHE A 38 -1.01 -2.44 -1.76
N ALA A 39 -0.66 -3.16 -2.82
CA ALA A 39 0.63 -3.03 -3.48
C ALA A 39 0.47 -2.14 -4.71
N TYR A 40 1.37 -1.17 -4.84
CA TYR A 40 1.62 -0.42 -6.06
C TYR A 40 2.86 -1.03 -6.72
N GLU A 41 2.66 -1.64 -7.88
CA GLU A 41 3.67 -2.39 -8.61
C GLU A 41 4.06 -1.59 -9.85
N VAL A 42 5.35 -1.29 -10.04
CA VAL A 42 5.86 -0.79 -11.32
C VAL A 42 6.17 -2.02 -12.16
N THR A 43 5.33 -2.27 -13.17
CA THR A 43 5.41 -3.46 -14.02
C THR A 43 6.30 -3.28 -15.24
N ARG A 44 6.63 -2.03 -15.60
CA ARG A 44 7.45 -1.70 -16.77
C ARG A 44 8.13 -0.34 -16.60
N VAL A 45 9.36 -0.21 -17.09
CA VAL A 45 10.10 1.06 -17.19
C VAL A 45 10.73 1.14 -18.58
N ASP A 46 10.51 2.26 -19.30
CA ASP A 46 11.06 2.51 -20.64
C ASP A 46 10.81 1.37 -21.64
N GLY A 47 9.65 0.72 -21.53
CA GLY A 47 9.26 -0.39 -22.41
C GLY A 47 9.78 -1.78 -21.99
N ALA A 48 10.65 -1.86 -20.97
CA ALA A 48 11.16 -3.11 -20.42
C ALA A 48 10.35 -3.55 -19.20
N ASP A 49 9.91 -4.80 -19.17
CA ASP A 49 9.15 -5.34 -18.04
C ASP A 49 10.04 -5.33 -16.78
N GLU A 50 9.49 -4.77 -15.69
CA GLU A 50 10.13 -4.64 -14.38
C GLU A 50 9.20 -5.30 -13.37
N GLY A 51 9.69 -6.21 -12.53
CA GLY A 51 8.85 -6.99 -11.60
C GLY A 51 9.15 -6.75 -10.12
N ASP A 52 10.26 -6.10 -9.80
CA ASP A 52 10.80 -6.05 -8.43
C ASP A 52 10.52 -4.74 -7.69
N ILE A 53 9.90 -3.74 -8.33
CA ILE A 53 9.60 -2.45 -7.71
C ILE A 53 8.17 -2.46 -7.20
N ARG A 54 8.02 -2.69 -5.90
CA ARG A 54 6.74 -2.65 -5.18
C ARG A 54 6.78 -1.70 -3.99
N THR A 55 5.75 -0.88 -3.84
CA THR A 55 5.50 -0.13 -2.60
C THR A 55 4.15 -0.51 -2.02
N TYR A 56 4.06 -0.55 -0.70
CA TYR A 56 2.82 -0.89 -0.01
C TYR A 56 2.13 0.35 0.53
N HIS A 57 0.81 0.36 0.41
CA HIS A 57 -0.07 1.45 0.78
C HIS A 57 -1.23 0.91 1.60
N VAL A 58 -1.79 1.75 2.47
CA VAL A 58 -2.97 1.37 3.26
C VAL A 58 -4.12 2.33 3.08
N GLY A 59 -5.33 1.76 3.05
CA GLY A 59 -6.58 2.49 3.03
C GLY A 59 -7.59 1.96 4.06
N PRO A 60 -8.77 2.58 4.14
CA PRO A 60 -9.86 2.15 5.02
C PRO A 60 -10.19 0.67 4.81
N VAL A 61 -10.45 -0.07 5.89
CA VAL A 61 -10.62 -1.53 5.86
C VAL A 61 -11.76 -1.97 4.94
N GLU A 62 -12.79 -1.16 4.79
CA GLU A 62 -13.92 -1.36 3.88
C GLU A 62 -13.52 -1.39 2.40
N THR A 63 -12.31 -0.93 2.06
CA THR A 63 -11.76 -0.96 0.70
C THR A 63 -10.93 -2.21 0.42
N ALA A 64 -10.85 -3.15 1.36
CA ALA A 64 -10.05 -4.36 1.21
C ALA A 64 -10.44 -5.19 -0.01
N ALA A 65 -9.42 -5.62 -0.74
CA ALA A 65 -9.55 -6.47 -1.91
C ALA A 65 -8.37 -7.45 -1.98
N GLN A 66 -8.52 -8.52 -2.76
CA GLN A 66 -7.46 -9.48 -3.05
C GLN A 66 -7.27 -9.60 -4.57
N GLY A 67 -6.02 -9.57 -5.02
CA GLY A 67 -5.67 -9.71 -6.43
C GLY A 67 -5.64 -8.37 -7.20
N PRO A 68 -5.56 -8.42 -8.54
CA PRO A 68 -5.42 -7.21 -9.36
C PRO A 68 -6.59 -6.24 -9.18
N ILE A 69 -6.29 -4.95 -9.06
CA ILE A 69 -7.28 -3.88 -8.95
C ILE A 69 -7.21 -3.01 -10.20
N GLY A 70 -8.24 -3.08 -11.03
CA GLY A 70 -8.31 -2.34 -12.28
C GLY A 70 -7.30 -2.83 -13.32
N SER A 71 -7.08 -2.00 -14.33
CA SER A 71 -6.08 -2.24 -15.38
C SER A 71 -4.79 -1.51 -15.06
N SER A 72 -3.67 -1.99 -15.60
CA SER A 72 -2.41 -1.27 -15.57
C SER A 72 -2.55 0.10 -16.25
N ARG A 73 -1.77 1.08 -15.79
CA ARG A 73 -1.77 2.45 -16.27
C ARG A 73 -0.37 2.86 -16.68
N ASP A 74 -0.27 3.53 -17.82
CA ASP A 74 0.98 4.17 -18.25
C ASP A 74 1.05 5.58 -17.65
N GLU A 75 2.16 5.86 -16.96
CA GLU A 75 2.46 7.17 -16.40
C GLU A 75 3.38 7.95 -17.35
N PRO A 76 3.36 9.31 -17.30
CA PRO A 76 4.11 10.16 -18.22
C PRO A 76 5.63 9.94 -18.25
N GLN A 77 6.21 9.31 -17.22
CA GLN A 77 7.65 9.02 -17.15
C GLN A 77 8.03 7.70 -17.84
N GLY A 78 7.17 7.14 -18.70
CA GLY A 78 7.47 5.90 -19.42
C GLY A 78 7.43 4.66 -18.53
N ILE A 79 6.75 4.75 -17.38
CA ILE A 79 6.53 3.61 -16.48
C ILE A 79 5.10 3.10 -16.62
N THR A 80 4.92 1.79 -16.54
CA THR A 80 3.59 1.17 -16.41
C THR A 80 3.43 0.66 -14.99
N VAL A 81 2.29 0.97 -14.39
CA VAL A 81 2.01 0.67 -12.98
C VAL A 81 0.71 -0.12 -12.85
N ALA A 82 0.63 -0.96 -11.82
CA ALA A 82 -0.55 -1.72 -11.47
C ALA A 82 -0.81 -1.64 -9.97
N TRP A 83 -2.09 -1.73 -9.60
CA TRP A 83 -2.49 -1.87 -8.20
C TRP A 83 -2.95 -3.29 -7.93
N ARG A 84 -2.58 -3.80 -6.76
CA ARG A 84 -3.00 -5.11 -6.28
C ARG A 84 -3.51 -5.03 -4.87
N GLY A 85 -4.67 -5.62 -4.63
CA GLY A 85 -5.22 -5.83 -3.30
C GLY A 85 -4.51 -6.98 -2.61
N CYS A 86 -4.12 -6.74 -1.37
CA CYS A 86 -3.38 -7.69 -0.55
C CYS A 86 -4.17 -8.17 0.67
N GLY A 87 -5.46 -7.84 0.75
CA GLY A 87 -6.30 -8.14 1.91
C GLY A 87 -6.16 -7.10 3.01
N THR A 88 -6.12 -7.55 4.26
CA THR A 88 -6.15 -6.69 5.45
C THR A 88 -4.96 -6.94 6.38
N GLY A 89 -4.73 -5.99 7.27
CA GLY A 89 -3.83 -6.15 8.40
C GLY A 89 -4.15 -5.18 9.53
N THR A 90 -3.39 -5.27 10.60
CA THR A 90 -3.52 -4.40 11.77
C THR A 90 -2.30 -3.50 11.89
N VAL A 91 -2.52 -2.20 12.04
CA VAL A 91 -1.45 -1.22 12.27
C VAL A 91 -0.85 -1.46 13.64
N THR A 92 0.45 -1.68 13.71
CA THR A 92 1.19 -1.89 14.96
C THR A 92 1.84 -0.61 15.46
N SER A 93 2.26 0.26 14.54
CA SER A 93 2.84 1.57 14.86
C SER A 93 2.61 2.56 13.73
N VAL A 94 2.62 3.85 14.07
CA VAL A 94 2.49 4.97 13.12
C VAL A 94 3.69 5.87 13.27
N SER A 95 4.35 6.20 12.16
CA SER A 95 5.45 7.15 12.10
C SER A 95 5.02 8.38 11.30
N ALA A 96 5.03 9.55 11.95
CA ALA A 96 4.67 10.82 11.33
C ALA A 96 5.71 11.91 11.67
N PRO A 97 6.93 11.84 11.11
CA PRO A 97 7.94 12.86 11.34
C PRO A 97 7.54 14.18 10.67
N LEU A 98 7.86 15.31 11.31
CA LEU A 98 7.67 16.64 10.71
C LEU A 98 8.40 16.73 9.35
N GLY A 99 7.68 17.09 8.30
CA GLY A 99 8.23 17.27 6.95
C GLY A 99 8.51 15.97 6.17
N ARG A 100 8.06 14.81 6.65
CA ARG A 100 8.16 13.53 5.93
C ARG A 100 6.79 12.92 5.69
N GLU A 101 6.71 12.05 4.69
CA GLU A 101 5.52 11.23 4.46
C GLU A 101 5.23 10.37 5.69
N ARG A 102 3.94 10.27 6.04
CA ARG A 102 3.47 9.43 7.14
C ARG A 102 3.43 7.96 6.69
N THR A 103 4.09 7.11 7.46
CA THR A 103 4.13 5.66 7.25
C THR A 103 3.58 4.91 8.47
N CYS A 104 3.27 3.64 8.28
CA CYS A 104 2.80 2.75 9.33
C CYS A 104 3.55 1.43 9.26
N GLU A 105 3.70 0.79 10.41
CA GLU A 105 4.03 -0.63 10.47
C GLU A 105 2.70 -1.39 10.56
N VAL A 106 2.55 -2.41 9.71
CA VAL A 106 1.35 -3.24 9.66
C VAL A 106 1.74 -4.69 9.77
N SER A 107 1.00 -5.42 10.60
CA SER A 107 1.00 -6.88 10.61
C SER A 107 -0.13 -7.38 9.70
N PRO A 108 0.18 -7.96 8.53
CA PRO A 108 -0.82 -8.58 7.68
C PRO A 108 -1.55 -9.72 8.37
N ASP A 109 -2.82 -9.90 8.05
CA ASP A 109 -3.57 -11.07 8.54
C ASP A 109 -3.17 -12.36 7.79
N GLU A 110 -2.75 -12.22 6.53
CA GLU A 110 -2.29 -13.32 5.69
C GLU A 110 -0.77 -13.24 5.48
N ALA A 111 -0.07 -14.34 5.77
CA ALA A 111 1.38 -14.42 5.64
C ALA A 111 1.88 -14.45 4.18
N GLY A 112 0.99 -14.66 3.19
CA GLY A 112 1.35 -14.74 1.77
C GLY A 112 1.60 -13.40 1.08
N LEU A 113 1.61 -12.31 1.85
CA LEU A 113 1.75 -10.93 1.40
C LEU A 113 3.21 -10.52 1.16
N LEU A 114 4.14 -11.30 1.74
CA LEU A 114 5.59 -11.06 1.75
C LEU A 114 6.32 -11.96 0.77
#